data_AF-A0A7W1T3D6-F1
#
_entry.id   AF-A0A7W1T3D6-F1
#
_cell.length_a   1.000
_cell.length_b   1.000
_cell.length_c   1.000
_cell.angle_alpha   90.00
_cell.angle_beta   90.00
_cell.angle_gamma   90.00
#
_symmetry.space_group_name_H-M   'P 1'
#
loop_
_entity.id
_entity.type
_entity.pdbx_description
1 polymer ?
#
loop_
_entity_poly.entity_id
_entity_poly.type
_entity_poly.pdbx_seq_one_letter_code
_entity_poly.pdbx_strand_id
1 'polypeptide(L)'
;MTQNDVEKPATTLTAFVLAGGKSTRMGRDKAMLEVGGKRLLERALETARQVAARVRIVGDPVKLSSFGPGVPDRYAECGPLGGIHAALTSSR
;
A
#
# COMPACT_ATOMS: atom_id res chain seq x y z
N MET A 1 -2.47 -26.48 19.07
CA MET A 1 -1.08 -26.15 18.65
C MET A 1 -1.21 -25.46 17.30
N THR A 2 -1.03 -24.17 17.09
CA THR A 2 -0.55 -23.04 17.91
C THR A 2 -1.61 -21.93 17.87
N GLN A 3 -1.93 -21.36 19.02
CA GLN A 3 -2.65 -20.10 19.09
C GLN A 3 -1.63 -19.05 18.64
N ASN A 4 -1.71 -18.58 17.39
CA ASN A 4 -0.93 -17.42 16.98
C ASN A 4 -1.48 -16.26 17.80
N ASP A 5 -0.75 -15.91 18.86
CA ASP A 5 -0.90 -14.62 19.52
C ASP A 5 -0.57 -13.55 18.48
N VAL A 6 -1.60 -13.08 17.77
CA VAL A 6 -1.49 -11.90 16.94
C VAL A 6 -1.31 -10.74 17.92
N GLU A 7 -0.05 -10.45 18.21
CA GLU A 7 0.36 -9.27 18.96
C GLU A 7 -0.38 -8.06 18.37
N LYS A 8 -1.03 -7.27 19.23
CA LYS A 8 -1.83 -6.13 18.76
C LYS A 8 -0.92 -5.21 17.92
N PRO A 9 -1.39 -4.71 16.75
CA PRO A 9 -0.57 -3.89 15.87
C PRO A 9 -0.05 -2.67 16.62
N ALA A 10 1.21 -2.32 16.38
CA ALA A 10 1.88 -1.23 17.08
C ALA A 10 1.15 0.09 16.81
N THR A 11 0.70 0.76 17.87
CA THR A 11 -0.10 1.99 17.78
C THR A 11 0.71 3.17 17.21
N THR A 12 2.04 3.12 17.33
CA THR A 12 2.96 4.16 16.85
C THR A 12 3.44 3.92 15.41
N LEU A 13 3.13 2.77 14.81
CA LEU A 13 3.57 2.43 13.47
C LEU A 13 2.55 2.86 12.41
N THR A 14 3.02 3.55 11.38
CA THR A 14 2.27 3.81 10.15
C THR A 14 2.88 3.02 8.99
N ALA A 15 2.08 2.20 8.32
CA ALA A 15 2.48 1.47 7.13
C ALA A 15 1.98 2.15 5.86
N PHE A 16 2.82 2.16 4.83
CA PHE A 16 2.50 2.68 3.51
C PHE A 16 2.66 1.58 2.47
N VAL A 17 1.61 1.33 1.68
CA VAL A 17 1.67 0.42 0.53
C VAL A 17 1.88 1.24 -0.74
N LEU A 18 2.99 1.00 -1.44
CA LEU A 18 3.28 1.67 -2.71
C LEU A 18 2.52 0.96 -3.85
N ALA A 19 1.44 1.59 -4.31
CA ALA A 19 0.54 1.06 -5.35
C ALA A 19 0.58 1.88 -6.66
N GLY A 20 1.63 2.69 -6.84
CA GLY A 20 1.89 3.47 -8.05
C GLY A 20 2.73 2.72 -9.09
N GLY A 21 3.10 3.45 -10.15
CA GLY A 21 3.95 2.97 -11.23
C GLY A 21 3.18 2.42 -12.42
N LYS A 22 3.88 2.34 -13.56
CA LYS A 22 3.28 2.06 -14.87
C LYS A 22 2.93 0.59 -15.15
N SER A 23 3.44 -0.35 -14.33
CA SER A 23 3.24 -1.80 -14.54
C SER A 23 3.61 -2.31 -15.96
N THR A 24 4.56 -1.65 -16.64
CA THR A 24 4.90 -1.91 -18.06
C THR A 24 5.29 -3.35 -18.35
N ARG A 25 6.04 -4.00 -17.47
CA ARG A 25 6.42 -5.41 -17.63
C ARG A 25 5.23 -6.37 -17.50
N MET A 26 4.21 -6.02 -16.70
CA MET A 26 3.04 -6.87 -16.50
C MET A 26 1.93 -6.62 -17.53
N GLY A 27 1.99 -5.50 -18.27
CA GLY A 27 0.99 -5.09 -19.27
C GLY A 27 -0.40 -4.78 -18.70
N ARG A 28 -0.60 -4.96 -17.39
CA ARG A 28 -1.82 -4.74 -16.63
C ARG A 28 -1.46 -4.08 -15.33
N ASP A 29 -2.41 -3.36 -14.78
CA ASP A 29 -2.24 -2.69 -13.50
C ASP A 29 -1.96 -3.70 -12.37
N LYS A 30 -0.73 -3.68 -11.84
CA LYS A 30 -0.29 -4.64 -10.82
C LYS A 30 -1.14 -4.58 -9.56
N ALA A 31 -1.62 -3.39 -9.17
CA ALA A 31 -2.43 -3.24 -7.96
C ALA A 31 -3.77 -3.99 -8.06
N MET A 32 -4.35 -4.04 -9.26
CA MET A 32 -5.63 -4.72 -9.56
C MET A 32 -5.48 -6.16 -10.00
N LEU A 33 -4.25 -6.64 -10.20
CA LEU A 33 -4.02 -8.02 -10.60
C LEU A 33 -4.51 -8.97 -9.51
N GLU A 34 -5.32 -9.94 -9.89
CA GLU A 34 -5.83 -10.96 -8.99
C GLU A 34 -4.92 -12.19 -9.00
N VAL A 35 -4.56 -12.66 -7.80
CA VAL A 35 -3.79 -13.88 -7.58
C VAL A 35 -4.45 -14.66 -6.45
N GLY A 36 -4.96 -15.85 -6.77
CA GLY A 36 -5.73 -16.68 -5.84
C GLY A 36 -7.01 -15.99 -5.37
N GLY A 37 -7.77 -15.40 -6.30
CA GLY A 37 -9.06 -14.76 -6.03
C GLY A 37 -9.01 -13.44 -5.26
N LYS A 38 -7.83 -12.81 -5.14
CA LYS A 38 -7.65 -11.56 -4.40
C LYS A 38 -6.69 -10.62 -5.12
N ARG A 39 -6.98 -9.32 -5.10
CA ARG A 39 -6.11 -8.32 -5.71
C ARG A 39 -4.82 -8.19 -4.91
N LEU A 40 -3.70 -7.96 -5.60
CA LEU A 40 -2.40 -7.79 -4.95
C LEU A 40 -2.40 -6.64 -3.94
N LEU A 41 -3.11 -5.54 -4.23
CA LEU A 41 -3.23 -4.41 -3.31
C LEU A 41 -3.97 -4.79 -2.02
N GLU A 42 -5.09 -5.51 -2.12
CA GLU A 42 -5.87 -5.94 -0.94
C GLU A 42 -5.02 -6.82 -0.03
N ARG A 43 -4.29 -7.76 -0.64
CA ARG A 43 -3.38 -8.65 0.08
C ARG A 43 -2.30 -7.87 0.83
N ALA A 44 -1.68 -6.87 0.18
CA ALA A 44 -0.67 -6.03 0.82
C ALA A 44 -1.25 -5.20 1.97
N LEU A 45 -2.47 -4.68 1.83
CA LEU A 45 -3.13 -3.90 2.87
C LEU A 45 -3.50 -4.76 4.08
N GLU A 46 -3.95 -5.99 3.87
CA GLU A 46 -4.21 -6.93 4.97
C GLU A 46 -2.95 -7.25 5.75
N THR A 47 -1.85 -7.55 5.07
CA THR A 47 -0.56 -7.78 5.72
C THR A 47 -0.10 -6.54 6.49
N ALA A 48 -0.25 -5.33 5.93
CA ALA A 48 0.12 -4.10 6.62
C ALA A 48 -0.72 -3.85 7.89
N ARG A 49 -2.02 -4.17 7.86
CA ARG A 49 -2.93 -4.00 9.01
C ARG A 49 -2.63 -4.96 10.17
N GLN A 50 -1.93 -6.06 9.91
CA GLN A 50 -1.50 -6.98 10.98
C GLN A 50 -0.41 -6.37 11.86
N VAL A 51 0.35 -5.38 11.37
CA VAL A 51 1.51 -4.82 12.09
C VAL A 51 1.36 -3.34 12.44
N ALA A 52 0.52 -2.59 11.72
CA ALA A 52 0.38 -1.15 11.88
C ALA A 52 -1.09 -0.74 12.09
N ALA A 53 -1.33 0.12 13.10
CA ALA A 53 -2.66 0.68 13.34
C ALA A 53 -3.08 1.68 12.24
N ARG A 54 -2.11 2.34 11.58
CA ARG A 54 -2.36 3.29 10.49
C ARG A 54 -1.81 2.72 9.19
N VAL A 55 -2.67 2.49 8.21
CA VAL A 55 -2.28 1.99 6.89
C VAL A 55 -2.75 2.95 5.80
N ARG A 56 -1.85 3.36 4.93
CA ARG A 56 -2.10 4.32 3.83
C ARG A 56 -1.55 3.78 2.52
N ILE A 57 -2.07 4.30 1.40
CA ILE A 57 -1.68 3.84 0.06
C ILE A 57 -1.00 5.00 -0.66
N VAL A 58 0.14 4.77 -1.29
CA VAL A 58 0.78 5.76 -2.15
C VAL A 58 0.50 5.45 -3.61
N GLY A 59 -0.02 6.42 -4.35
CA GLY A 59 -0.37 6.30 -5.76
C GLY A 59 -1.51 7.25 -6.14
N ASP A 60 -2.15 7.00 -7.28
CA ASP A 60 -3.28 7.79 -7.78
C ASP A 60 -4.50 7.69 -6.82
N PRO A 61 -4.92 8.78 -6.16
CA PRO A 61 -6.00 8.74 -5.18
C PRO A 61 -7.36 8.39 -5.78
N VAL A 62 -7.63 8.76 -7.04
CA VAL A 62 -8.91 8.47 -7.71
C VAL A 62 -9.02 6.97 -7.94
N LYS A 63 -7.95 6.40 -8.50
CA LYS A 63 -7.84 4.98 -8.80
C LYS A 63 -7.89 4.09 -7.54
N LEU A 64 -7.36 4.58 -6.43
CA LEU A 64 -7.21 3.83 -5.18
C LEU A 64 -8.34 4.07 -4.17
N SER A 65 -9.30 4.93 -4.49
CA SER A 65 -10.39 5.36 -3.61
C SER A 65 -11.18 4.20 -2.98
N SER A 66 -11.33 3.08 -3.69
CA SER A 66 -12.02 1.88 -3.20
C SER A 66 -11.23 1.07 -2.17
N PHE A 67 -9.93 1.30 -2.02
CA PHE A 67 -9.06 0.58 -1.09
C PHE A 67 -8.68 1.38 0.16
N GLY A 68 -8.80 2.72 0.09
CA GLY A 68 -8.53 3.62 1.20
C GLY A 68 -7.99 4.99 0.76
N PRO A 69 -7.62 5.84 1.72
CA PRO A 69 -7.09 7.17 1.43
C PRO A 69 -5.73 7.06 0.70
N GLY A 70 -5.71 7.55 -0.54
CA GLY A 70 -4.50 7.64 -1.36
C GLY A 70 -3.65 8.86 -1.00
N VAL A 71 -2.34 8.66 -0.97
CA VAL A 71 -1.31 9.70 -0.91
C VAL A 71 -0.75 9.86 -2.32
N PRO A 72 -1.00 10.99 -3.00
CA PRO A 72 -0.44 11.22 -4.33
C PRO A 72 1.08 11.34 -4.26
N ASP A 73 1.75 10.87 -5.31
CA ASP A 73 3.18 11.14 -5.48
C ASP A 73 3.38 12.61 -5.87
N ARG A 74 4.27 13.32 -5.16
CA ARG A 74 4.62 14.72 -5.47
C ARG A 74 5.49 14.80 -6.73
N TYR A 75 6.27 13.76 -6.99
CA TYR A 75 7.20 13.71 -8.13
C TYR A 75 6.85 12.51 -8.99
N ALA A 76 5.95 12.74 -9.94
CA ALA A 76 5.50 11.70 -10.86
C ALA A 76 6.70 11.06 -11.59
N GLU A 77 6.57 9.75 -11.87
CA GLU A 77 7.55 8.99 -12.67
C GLU A 77 8.96 8.87 -12.06
N CYS A 78 9.16 9.19 -10.78
CA CYS A 78 10.43 8.98 -10.07
C CYS A 78 10.59 7.57 -9.46
N GLY A 79 9.78 6.60 -9.90
CA GLY A 79 9.85 5.21 -9.47
C GLY A 79 9.62 5.03 -7.96
N PRO A 80 10.18 3.96 -7.35
CA PRO A 80 9.95 3.64 -5.94
C PRO A 80 10.38 4.76 -4.95
N LEU A 81 11.42 5.53 -5.29
CA LEU A 81 11.92 6.60 -4.42
C LEU A 81 10.92 7.77 -4.32
N GLY A 82 10.22 8.11 -5.40
CA GLY A 82 9.12 9.11 -5.37
C GLY A 82 8.02 8.69 -4.41
N GLY A 83 7.61 7.42 -4.47
CA GLY A 83 6.63 6.85 -3.55
C GLY A 83 7.08 6.87 -2.07
N ILE A 84 8.34 6.53 -1.78
CA ILE A 84 8.90 6.60 -0.42
C ILE A 84 8.93 8.05 0.08
N HIS A 85 9.36 8.99 -0.77
CA HIS A 85 9.35 10.41 -0.44
C HIS A 85 7.93 10.90 -0.09
N ALA A 86 6.92 10.53 -0.88
CA ALA A 86 5.52 10.90 -0.63
C ALA A 86 5.00 10.29 0.69
N ALA A 87 5.34 9.02 0.98
CA ALA A 87 5.01 8.35 2.22
C ALA A 87 5.59 9.09 3.44
N LEU A 88 6.90 9.34 3.42
CA LEU A 88 7.60 9.99 4.53
C LEU A 88 7.13 11.43 4.75
N THR A 89 6.89 12.19 3.69
CA THR A 89 6.34 13.56 3.78
C THR A 89 4.94 13.56 4.39
N SER A 90 4.19 12.48 4.19
CA SER A 90 2.82 12.32 4.72
C SER A 90 2.76 11.53 6.03
N SER A 91 3.90 11.25 6.68
CA SER A 91 3.96 10.35 7.84
C SER A 91 3.63 11.00 9.19
N ARG A 92 3.51 12.33 9.22
CA ARG A 92 3.13 13.09 10.42
C ARG A 92 1.62 13.06 10.66
#